data_AF-A0A524PJ77-F1
#
_entry.id   AF-A0A524PJ77-F1
#
_cell.length_a   1.000
_cell.length_b   1.000
_cell.length_c   1.000
_cell.angle_alpha   90.00
_cell.angle_beta   90.00
_cell.angle_gamma   90.00
#
_symmetry.space_group_name_H-M   'P 1'
#
loop_
_entity.id
_entity.type
_entity.pdbx_description
1 polymer ?
#
loop_
_entity_poly.entity_id
_entity_poly.type
_entity_poly.pdbx_seq_one_letter_code
_entity_poly.pdbx_strand_id
1 'polypeptide(L)'
;MLFDELTWPEVAALPRQLPLVLPLGDGYEWAQLEFGSSQWARLPCLHYGWPGSAIAVAPQLFDRVLRDVFRGLQQDGFSALTLLHPRGLHFDLPGVTCRAVDVMTFPGHLAGLDHEHVVLLPLGHTEQHGHHLPLSTDTLIIDAIAREVVQSSPQSATSLPVLPYGVSTHRRTFAGTFNLDGRTYEDFLLAVIGELIVRGADRFYLLNGHGGNHSFLVNVAKFAGERFPQAFTATSWLHTAGAIGSAALQRLRRSSRGGMGHAGELETALMLHLHPGLVHMERVVDETDFIASEHFYMDWIEGGELIANPPWTDDTQTGSYGAGSLATAENGAHWLEAAVKEKRMHVRAIHEQQDRRRLRRAGQR
;
A
#
# COMPACT_ATOMS: atom_id res chain seq x y z
N MET A 1 6.94 8.43 -18.38
CA MET A 1 7.26 8.73 -16.96
C MET A 1 6.45 7.80 -16.05
N LEU A 2 6.89 7.58 -14.82
CA LEU A 2 6.09 6.90 -13.80
C LEU A 2 5.32 7.95 -13.02
N PHE A 3 4.00 7.77 -12.90
CA PHE A 3 3.13 8.75 -12.27
C PHE A 3 3.36 8.83 -10.76
N ASP A 4 3.64 7.68 -10.16
CA ASP A 4 3.79 7.48 -8.72
C ASP A 4 5.17 7.86 -8.18
N GLU A 5 6.16 8.07 -9.06
CA GLU A 5 7.47 8.65 -8.70
C GLU A 5 7.44 10.18 -8.56
N LEU A 6 6.34 10.83 -8.96
CA LEU A 6 6.18 12.28 -8.86
C LEU A 6 5.79 12.68 -7.44
N THR A 7 6.07 13.92 -7.09
CA THR A 7 5.48 14.58 -5.92
C THR A 7 4.11 15.15 -6.27
N TRP A 8 3.24 15.39 -5.28
CA TRP A 8 1.89 15.91 -5.56
C TRP A 8 1.88 17.29 -6.27
N PRO A 9 2.82 18.23 -6.01
CA PRO A 9 2.87 19.48 -6.79
C PRO A 9 3.22 19.25 -8.26
N GLU A 10 4.05 18.25 -8.56
CA GLU A 10 4.37 17.88 -9.95
C GLU A 10 3.15 17.30 -10.66
N VAL A 11 2.36 16.45 -9.98
CA VAL A 11 1.07 15.97 -10.50
C VAL A 11 0.07 17.12 -10.70
N ALA A 12 0.05 18.08 -9.78
CA ALA A 12 -0.78 19.27 -9.91
C ALA A 12 -0.40 20.11 -11.15
N ALA A 13 0.87 20.10 -11.56
CA ALA A 13 1.36 20.81 -12.75
C ALA A 13 1.14 20.04 -14.07
N LEU A 14 0.76 18.76 -14.04
CA LEU A 14 0.57 17.97 -15.26
C LEU A 14 -0.60 18.48 -16.11
N PRO A 15 -0.49 18.43 -17.46
CA PRO A 15 -1.62 18.65 -18.34
C PRO A 15 -2.73 17.64 -18.06
N ARG A 16 -3.98 18.11 -17.93
CA ARG A 16 -5.12 17.23 -17.66
C ARG A 16 -5.50 16.32 -18.83
N GLN A 17 -4.96 16.59 -20.01
CA GLN A 17 -5.05 15.76 -21.21
C GLN A 17 -3.86 14.80 -21.37
N LEU A 18 -2.89 14.79 -20.44
CA LEU A 18 -1.78 13.83 -20.46
C LEU A 18 -2.35 12.41 -20.39
N PRO A 19 -2.00 11.51 -21.33
CA PRO A 19 -2.44 10.12 -21.24
C PRO A 19 -1.89 9.44 -19.98
N LEU A 20 -2.81 8.92 -19.16
CA LEU A 20 -2.50 8.12 -17.98
C LEU A 20 -2.89 6.67 -18.25
N VAL A 21 -1.95 5.75 -18.06
CA VAL A 21 -2.11 4.34 -18.46
C VAL A 21 -1.98 3.43 -17.25
N LEU A 22 -3.06 2.75 -16.89
CA LEU A 22 -3.10 1.71 -15.85
C LEU A 22 -2.87 0.32 -16.47
N PRO A 23 -1.73 -0.34 -16.21
CA PRO A 23 -1.52 -1.72 -16.64
C PRO A 23 -2.14 -2.74 -15.68
N LEU A 24 -2.74 -3.79 -16.24
CA LEU A 24 -3.04 -5.04 -15.55
C LEU A 24 -1.90 -6.04 -15.76
N GLY A 25 -1.15 -6.33 -14.69
CA GLY A 25 0.04 -7.18 -14.75
C GLY A 25 1.27 -6.51 -15.38
N ASP A 26 2.34 -7.29 -15.50
CA ASP A 26 3.62 -6.83 -16.04
C ASP A 26 3.94 -7.45 -17.41
N GLY A 27 5.09 -7.11 -17.98
CA GLY A 27 5.60 -7.73 -19.21
C GLY A 27 5.13 -7.06 -20.50
N TYR A 28 4.58 -5.84 -20.42
CA TYR A 28 4.29 -5.04 -21.60
C TYR A 28 5.57 -4.51 -22.25
N GLU A 29 5.69 -4.68 -23.56
CA GLU A 29 6.74 -4.07 -24.39
C GLU A 29 6.44 -2.57 -24.60
N TRP A 30 6.68 -1.76 -23.56
CA TRP A 30 6.29 -0.34 -23.51
C TRP A 30 6.81 0.48 -24.69
N ALA A 31 7.98 0.14 -25.24
CA ALA A 31 8.58 0.82 -26.38
C ALA A 31 7.75 0.67 -27.68
N GLN A 32 6.85 -0.31 -27.74
CA GLN A 32 5.98 -0.58 -28.90
C GLN A 32 4.56 -0.02 -28.72
N LEU A 33 4.28 0.63 -27.60
CA LEU A 33 2.95 1.16 -27.26
C LEU A 33 2.89 2.67 -27.45
N GLU A 34 1.92 3.13 -28.22
CA GLU A 34 1.65 4.56 -28.46
C GLU A 34 0.30 4.98 -27.85
N PHE A 35 0.26 6.13 -27.19
CA PHE A 35 -0.95 6.64 -26.54
C PHE A 35 -1.41 7.99 -27.10
N GLY A 36 -1.15 8.23 -28.39
CA GLY A 36 -1.55 9.46 -29.10
C GLY A 36 -0.76 10.72 -28.71
N SER A 37 0.24 10.58 -27.84
CA SER A 37 1.13 11.65 -27.39
C SER A 37 2.55 11.09 -27.20
N SER A 38 3.57 11.91 -27.47
CA SER A 38 4.96 11.58 -27.17
C SER A 38 5.25 11.56 -25.66
N GLN A 39 4.40 12.21 -24.86
CA GLN A 39 4.45 12.20 -23.40
C GLN A 39 3.20 11.52 -22.83
N TRP A 40 3.41 10.57 -21.93
CA TRP A 40 2.37 9.87 -21.18
C TRP A 40 2.96 9.35 -19.86
N ALA A 41 2.10 9.07 -18.88
CA ALA A 41 2.50 8.54 -17.59
C ALA A 41 1.89 7.16 -17.33
N ARG A 42 2.71 6.26 -16.80
CA ARG A 42 2.27 4.95 -16.34
C ARG A 42 1.80 5.06 -14.89
N LEU A 43 0.62 4.53 -14.61
CA LEU A 43 0.07 4.39 -13.27
C LEU A 43 0.59 3.11 -12.60
N PRO A 44 0.55 3.01 -11.26
CA PRO A 44 0.93 1.79 -10.55
C PRO A 44 0.21 0.55 -11.06
N CYS A 45 0.93 -0.57 -11.18
CA CYS A 45 0.37 -1.79 -11.74
C CYS A 45 -0.61 -2.49 -10.78
N LEU A 46 -1.71 -3.04 -11.34
CA LEU A 46 -2.53 -4.04 -10.65
C LEU A 46 -2.09 -5.45 -11.05
N HIS A 47 -1.25 -6.06 -10.22
CA HIS A 47 -0.67 -7.38 -10.48
C HIS A 47 -1.67 -8.54 -10.38
N TYR A 48 -2.73 -8.37 -9.60
CA TYR A 48 -3.73 -9.40 -9.33
C TYR A 48 -5.14 -8.80 -9.17
N GLY A 49 -6.14 -9.68 -9.11
CA GLY A 49 -7.56 -9.36 -8.98
C GLY A 49 -8.34 -9.54 -10.28
N TRP A 50 -7.69 -9.35 -11.44
CA TRP A 50 -8.33 -9.49 -12.74
C TRP A 50 -8.38 -10.94 -13.24
N PRO A 51 -9.34 -11.31 -14.11
CA PRO A 51 -9.44 -12.66 -14.66
C PRO A 51 -8.19 -13.05 -15.46
N GLY A 52 -7.53 -14.15 -15.08
CA GLY A 52 -6.27 -14.59 -15.71
C GLY A 52 -5.00 -14.17 -14.96
N SER A 53 -5.12 -13.30 -13.95
CA SER A 53 -4.02 -13.08 -12.99
C SER A 53 -3.80 -14.28 -12.08
N ALA A 54 -2.66 -14.31 -11.36
CA ALA A 54 -2.33 -15.38 -10.43
C ALA A 54 -3.40 -15.56 -9.34
N ILE A 55 -4.02 -14.46 -8.89
CA ILE A 55 -5.16 -14.43 -7.95
C ILE A 55 -6.28 -13.58 -8.57
N ALA A 56 -7.25 -14.23 -9.21
CA ALA A 56 -8.40 -13.54 -9.81
C ALA A 56 -9.58 -13.49 -8.83
N VAL A 57 -10.25 -12.35 -8.72
CA VAL A 57 -11.50 -12.22 -7.96
C VAL A 57 -12.71 -12.11 -8.91
N ALA A 58 -13.92 -12.03 -8.37
CA ALA A 58 -15.13 -11.88 -9.17
C ALA A 58 -15.03 -10.62 -10.08
N PRO A 59 -15.34 -10.71 -11.39
CA PRO A 59 -15.20 -9.58 -12.32
C PRO A 59 -15.91 -8.31 -11.86
N GLN A 60 -17.11 -8.43 -11.29
CA GLN A 60 -17.90 -7.28 -10.83
C GLN A 60 -17.23 -6.56 -9.64
N LEU A 61 -16.52 -7.30 -8.79
CA LEU A 61 -15.75 -6.73 -7.69
C LEU A 61 -14.52 -6.01 -8.23
N PHE A 62 -13.81 -6.63 -9.18
CA PHE A 62 -12.64 -6.00 -9.80
C PHE A 62 -13.01 -4.73 -10.60
N ASP A 63 -14.17 -4.72 -11.27
CA ASP A 63 -14.70 -3.52 -11.92
C ASP A 63 -14.93 -2.38 -10.93
N ARG A 64 -15.38 -2.66 -9.70
CA ARG A 64 -15.50 -1.64 -8.64
C ARG A 64 -14.13 -1.05 -8.28
N VAL A 65 -13.12 -1.91 -8.12
CA VAL A 65 -11.73 -1.47 -7.85
C VAL A 65 -11.25 -0.53 -8.97
N LEU A 66 -11.39 -0.93 -10.24
CA LEU A 66 -11.00 -0.10 -11.38
C LEU A 66 -11.75 1.23 -11.42
N ARG A 67 -13.07 1.21 -11.19
CA ARG A 67 -13.88 2.44 -11.15
C ARG A 67 -13.42 3.38 -10.06
N ASP A 68 -13.07 2.88 -8.88
CA ASP A 68 -12.59 3.72 -7.78
C ASP A 68 -11.21 4.33 -8.10
N VAL A 69 -10.27 3.54 -8.66
CA VAL A 69 -8.96 4.02 -9.13
C VAL A 69 -9.12 5.16 -10.15
N PHE A 70 -9.93 4.96 -11.20
CA PHE A 70 -10.10 5.97 -12.24
C PHE A 70 -10.95 7.18 -11.79
N ARG A 71 -11.93 6.99 -10.91
CA ARG A 71 -12.74 8.09 -10.37
C ARG A 71 -11.86 9.15 -9.72
N GLY A 72 -10.79 8.73 -9.03
CA GLY A 72 -9.86 9.65 -8.43
C GLY A 72 -9.18 10.56 -9.47
N LEU A 73 -8.63 9.96 -10.53
CA LEU A 73 -7.99 10.73 -11.60
C LEU A 73 -8.97 11.66 -12.33
N GLN A 74 -10.21 11.20 -12.56
CA GLN A 74 -11.26 12.02 -13.18
C GLN A 74 -11.63 13.23 -12.33
N GLN A 75 -11.72 13.06 -11.01
CA GLN A 75 -11.96 14.15 -10.07
C GLN A 75 -10.81 15.16 -10.02
N ASP A 76 -9.57 14.72 -10.26
CA ASP A 76 -8.39 15.58 -10.40
C ASP A 76 -8.35 16.26 -11.79
N GLY A 77 -9.33 15.98 -12.64
CA GLY A 77 -9.54 16.59 -13.95
C GLY A 77 -8.92 15.83 -15.12
N PHE A 78 -8.23 14.71 -14.90
CA PHE A 78 -7.63 13.93 -15.98
C PHE A 78 -8.69 13.26 -16.85
N SER A 79 -8.58 13.42 -18.17
CA SER A 79 -9.58 12.92 -19.13
C SER A 79 -9.04 11.87 -20.11
N ALA A 80 -7.72 11.78 -20.29
CA ALA A 80 -7.08 10.81 -21.18
C ALA A 80 -6.66 9.55 -20.41
N LEU A 81 -7.64 8.75 -19.98
CA LEU A 81 -7.42 7.57 -19.14
C LEU A 81 -7.46 6.29 -19.97
N THR A 82 -6.46 5.42 -19.79
CA THR A 82 -6.37 4.13 -20.47
C THR A 82 -6.18 2.99 -19.47
N LEU A 83 -7.00 1.95 -19.57
CA LEU A 83 -6.73 0.64 -18.99
C LEU A 83 -6.04 -0.22 -20.04
N LEU A 84 -4.81 -0.65 -19.75
CA LEU A 84 -4.04 -1.56 -20.58
C LEU A 84 -4.16 -2.98 -20.02
N HIS A 85 -4.63 -3.93 -20.82
CA HIS A 85 -4.91 -5.28 -20.33
C HIS A 85 -4.58 -6.37 -21.36
N PRO A 86 -4.43 -7.65 -20.95
CA PRO A 86 -4.28 -8.77 -21.87
C PRO A 86 -5.55 -9.00 -22.71
N ARG A 87 -5.40 -9.64 -23.87
CA ARG A 87 -6.55 -10.01 -24.73
C ARG A 87 -7.54 -10.94 -24.01
N GLY A 88 -8.80 -10.87 -24.43
CA GLY A 88 -9.88 -11.73 -23.93
C GLY A 88 -10.62 -11.19 -22.70
N LEU A 89 -10.25 -10.00 -22.22
CA LEU A 89 -10.95 -9.30 -21.14
C LEU A 89 -11.82 -8.18 -21.70
N HIS A 90 -12.96 -7.97 -21.05
CA HIS A 90 -13.92 -6.94 -21.40
C HIS A 90 -14.26 -6.13 -20.15
N PHE A 91 -14.12 -4.81 -20.26
CA PHE A 91 -14.39 -3.87 -19.18
C PHE A 91 -15.32 -2.78 -19.68
N ASP A 92 -16.28 -2.37 -18.84
CA ASP A 92 -17.15 -1.23 -19.10
C ASP A 92 -16.85 -0.12 -18.09
N LEU A 93 -15.92 0.77 -18.45
CA LEU A 93 -15.42 1.85 -17.60
C LEU A 93 -15.71 3.21 -18.26
N PRO A 94 -16.75 3.94 -17.81
CA PRO A 94 -17.11 5.22 -18.38
C PRO A 94 -15.95 6.23 -18.34
N GLY A 95 -15.63 6.82 -19.50
CA GLY A 95 -14.55 7.79 -19.63
C GLY A 95 -13.14 7.19 -19.60
N VAL A 96 -13.00 5.86 -19.76
CA VAL A 96 -11.71 5.17 -19.80
C VAL A 96 -11.61 4.34 -21.07
N THR A 97 -10.51 4.50 -21.80
CA THR A 97 -10.21 3.67 -22.97
C THR A 97 -9.67 2.32 -22.50
N CYS A 98 -10.33 1.22 -22.86
CA CYS A 98 -9.83 -0.13 -22.55
C CYS A 98 -9.09 -0.68 -23.77
N ARG A 99 -7.78 -0.91 -23.63
CA ARG A 99 -6.89 -1.36 -24.71
C ARG A 99 -6.33 -2.73 -24.40
N ALA A 100 -6.70 -3.70 -25.23
CA ALA A 100 -6.13 -5.04 -25.22
C ALA A 100 -4.78 -5.07 -25.95
N VAL A 101 -3.80 -5.77 -25.39
CA VAL A 101 -2.48 -6.00 -26.02
C VAL A 101 -2.19 -7.50 -26.09
N ASP A 102 -1.54 -7.93 -27.17
CA ASP A 102 -0.89 -9.24 -27.23
C ASP A 102 0.33 -9.22 -26.32
N VAL A 103 0.19 -9.79 -25.13
CA VAL A 103 1.29 -9.95 -24.18
C VAL A 103 1.52 -11.43 -23.96
N MET A 104 2.79 -11.84 -23.93
CA MET A 104 3.18 -13.05 -23.21
C MET A 104 3.09 -12.74 -21.71
N THR A 105 1.89 -12.59 -21.16
CA THR A 105 1.76 -12.57 -19.70
C THR A 105 2.03 -13.98 -19.21
N PHE A 106 3.29 -14.27 -18.85
CA PHE A 106 3.56 -15.38 -17.96
C PHE A 106 2.91 -15.02 -16.62
N PRO A 107 2.01 -15.86 -16.06
CA PRO A 107 1.62 -15.68 -14.69
C PRO A 107 2.89 -15.84 -13.86
N GLY A 108 3.21 -14.83 -13.03
CA GLY A 108 4.10 -15.03 -11.92
C GLY A 108 3.51 -16.14 -11.06
N HIS A 109 4.00 -17.37 -11.24
CA HIS A 109 3.58 -18.48 -10.43
C HIS A 109 3.98 -18.13 -9.00
N LEU A 110 3.00 -17.82 -8.16
CA LEU A 110 3.24 -17.56 -6.75
C LEU A 110 3.55 -18.91 -6.10
N ALA A 111 4.80 -19.08 -5.67
CA ALA A 111 5.24 -20.22 -4.90
C ALA A 111 4.86 -20.05 -3.41
N GLY A 112 4.77 -21.16 -2.67
CA GLY A 112 4.47 -21.14 -1.24
C GLY A 112 3.03 -20.72 -0.91
N LEU A 113 2.08 -20.85 -1.84
CA LEU A 113 0.65 -20.68 -1.56
C LEU A 113 0.06 -21.94 -0.90
N ASP A 114 0.63 -22.32 0.24
CA ASP A 114 0.29 -23.55 0.97
C ASP A 114 0.18 -23.28 2.48
N HIS A 115 0.01 -24.35 3.26
CA HIS A 115 -0.15 -24.29 4.70
C HIS A 115 1.18 -24.24 5.47
N GLU A 116 2.34 -24.25 4.82
CA GLU A 116 3.66 -24.13 5.44
C GLU A 116 4.14 -22.68 5.49
N HIS A 117 3.52 -21.79 4.70
CA HIS A 117 3.88 -20.38 4.61
C HIS A 117 2.82 -19.48 5.23
N VAL A 118 3.26 -18.35 5.81
CA VAL A 118 2.42 -17.17 5.96
C VAL A 118 2.44 -16.42 4.63
N VAL A 119 1.27 -16.20 4.04
CA VAL A 119 1.14 -15.34 2.86
C VAL A 119 1.09 -13.89 3.33
N LEU A 120 2.13 -13.13 3.00
CA LEU A 120 2.18 -11.69 3.20
C LEU A 120 1.38 -11.01 2.09
N LEU A 121 0.50 -10.09 2.47
CA LEU A 121 -0.17 -9.16 1.58
C LEU A 121 0.41 -7.78 1.89
N PRO A 122 1.43 -7.31 1.15
CA PRO A 122 1.93 -5.94 1.30
C PRO A 122 0.93 -4.94 0.73
N LEU A 123 0.47 -4.03 1.58
CA LEU A 123 -0.61 -3.09 1.29
C LEU A 123 -0.10 -1.67 1.49
N GLY A 124 0.32 -1.03 0.40
CA GLY A 124 0.77 0.35 0.40
C GLY A 124 -0.34 1.30 0.02
N HIS A 125 0.05 2.44 -0.53
CA HIS A 125 -0.84 3.42 -1.12
C HIS A 125 -0.07 4.32 -2.09
N THR A 126 -0.81 4.96 -3.00
CA THR A 126 -0.27 5.99 -3.88
C THR A 126 -0.91 7.31 -3.49
N GLU A 127 -0.21 8.11 -2.70
CA GLU A 127 -0.72 9.36 -2.14
C GLU A 127 0.33 10.43 -1.93
N GLN A 128 -0.14 11.69 -1.88
CA GLN A 128 0.68 12.85 -1.57
C GLN A 128 1.56 12.61 -0.33
N HIS A 129 2.82 13.03 -0.36
CA HIS A 129 3.72 13.00 0.80
C HIS A 129 4.52 14.30 0.88
N GLY A 130 3.80 15.41 1.03
CA GLY A 130 4.43 16.74 1.03
C GLY A 130 5.06 17.06 -0.32
N HIS A 131 5.94 18.07 -0.33
CA HIS A 131 6.59 18.53 -1.56
C HIS A 131 7.85 17.72 -1.93
N HIS A 132 8.33 16.84 -1.05
CA HIS A 132 9.65 16.24 -1.17
C HIS A 132 9.67 14.73 -1.41
N LEU A 133 8.56 14.02 -1.16
CA LEU A 133 8.49 12.57 -1.34
C LEU A 133 7.56 12.19 -2.50
N PRO A 134 7.86 11.08 -3.19
CA PRO A 134 7.04 10.58 -4.28
C PRO A 134 5.71 10.03 -3.76
N LEU A 135 4.70 9.98 -4.65
CA LEU A 135 3.40 9.41 -4.31
C LEU A 135 3.48 7.93 -3.88
N SER A 136 4.48 7.20 -4.34
CA SER A 136 4.69 5.78 -4.08
C SER A 136 5.35 5.47 -2.72
N THR A 137 5.52 6.44 -1.83
CA THR A 137 6.27 6.30 -0.56
C THR A 137 5.84 5.07 0.25
N ASP A 138 4.55 4.96 0.57
CA ASP A 138 3.99 3.81 1.32
C ASP A 138 4.24 2.48 0.61
N THR A 139 4.02 2.46 -0.70
CA THR A 139 4.20 1.27 -1.54
C THR A 139 5.65 0.81 -1.55
N LEU A 140 6.61 1.71 -1.75
CA LEU A 140 8.03 1.37 -1.82
C LEU A 140 8.55 0.86 -0.47
N ILE A 141 8.15 1.50 0.64
CA ILE A 141 8.55 1.09 1.99
C ILE A 141 8.01 -0.31 2.30
N ILE A 142 6.72 -0.56 2.11
CA ILE A 142 6.11 -1.83 2.52
C ILE A 142 6.55 -3.01 1.64
N ASP A 143 6.81 -2.74 0.36
CA ASP A 143 7.33 -3.72 -0.59
C ASP A 143 8.77 -4.11 -0.25
N ALA A 144 9.63 -3.15 0.10
CA ALA A 144 10.98 -3.44 0.59
C ALA A 144 10.96 -4.33 1.84
N ILE A 145 10.12 -4.00 2.82
CA ILE A 145 9.97 -4.79 4.05
C ILE A 145 9.46 -6.21 3.74
N ALA A 146 8.44 -6.34 2.89
CA ALA A 146 7.90 -7.65 2.52
C ALA A 146 8.96 -8.54 1.85
N ARG A 147 9.71 -7.98 0.89
CA ARG A 147 10.80 -8.68 0.20
C ARG A 147 11.87 -9.16 1.17
N GLU A 148 12.32 -8.31 2.08
CA GLU A 148 13.36 -8.69 3.05
C GLU A 148 12.88 -9.74 4.06
N VAL A 149 11.60 -9.68 4.48
CA VAL A 149 10.99 -10.70 5.35
C VAL A 149 10.96 -12.07 4.66
N VAL A 150 10.53 -12.12 3.40
CA VAL A 150 10.50 -13.36 2.60
C VAL A 150 11.91 -13.87 2.34
N GLN A 151 12.83 -13.01 1.91
CA GLN A 151 14.23 -13.39 1.67
C GLN A 151 14.90 -13.97 2.93
N SER A 152 14.55 -13.44 4.10
CA SER A 152 15.08 -13.90 5.39
C SER A 152 14.31 -15.08 6.01
N SER A 153 13.18 -15.49 5.40
CA SER A 153 12.27 -16.53 5.91
C SER A 153 11.64 -17.37 4.77
N PRO A 154 12.41 -17.83 3.76
CA PRO A 154 11.83 -18.37 2.51
C PRO A 154 11.10 -19.70 2.68
N GLN A 155 11.30 -20.38 3.82
CA GLN A 155 10.63 -21.64 4.14
C GLN A 155 9.32 -21.45 4.93
N SER A 156 9.01 -20.23 5.34
CA SER A 156 7.89 -19.96 6.25
C SER A 156 7.09 -18.70 5.90
N ALA A 157 7.52 -17.92 4.92
CA ALA A 157 6.79 -16.79 4.39
C ALA A 157 6.88 -16.74 2.86
N THR A 158 5.78 -16.36 2.23
CA THR A 158 5.71 -15.96 0.82
C THR A 158 4.99 -14.61 0.73
N SER A 159 5.06 -13.92 -0.40
CA SER A 159 4.39 -12.63 -0.56
C SER A 159 3.63 -12.55 -1.87
N LEU A 160 2.47 -11.91 -1.83
CA LEU A 160 1.88 -11.34 -3.04
C LEU A 160 2.70 -10.12 -3.49
N PRO A 161 2.57 -9.70 -4.77
CA PRO A 161 2.99 -8.36 -5.18
C PRO A 161 2.33 -7.30 -4.31
N VAL A 162 3.00 -6.17 -4.09
CA VAL A 162 2.42 -5.05 -3.33
C VAL A 162 1.19 -4.49 -4.04
N LEU A 163 0.14 -4.19 -3.26
CA LEU A 163 -1.01 -3.45 -3.72
C LEU A 163 -0.74 -1.94 -3.53
N PRO A 164 -0.64 -1.14 -4.60
CA PRO A 164 -0.35 0.30 -4.50
C PRO A 164 -1.61 1.16 -4.31
N TYR A 165 -2.75 0.52 -4.04
CA TYR A 165 -4.05 1.17 -3.90
C TYR A 165 -4.68 0.79 -2.57
N GLY A 166 -5.18 1.78 -1.86
CA GLY A 166 -5.67 1.69 -0.48
C GLY A 166 -6.78 2.70 -0.24
N VAL A 167 -7.02 3.01 1.03
CA VAL A 167 -8.06 3.94 1.44
C VAL A 167 -7.46 5.15 2.15
N SER A 168 -7.65 6.34 1.58
CA SER A 168 -7.24 7.62 2.16
C SER A 168 -8.41 8.58 2.20
N THR A 169 -8.64 9.20 3.37
CA THR A 169 -9.85 10.00 3.65
C THR A 169 -9.66 11.50 3.39
N HIS A 170 -8.45 11.93 2.99
CA HIS A 170 -8.09 13.36 2.78
C HIS A 170 -7.87 13.76 1.32
N ARG A 171 -8.36 12.92 0.40
CA ARG A 171 -8.06 12.97 -1.03
C ARG A 171 -8.26 14.32 -1.72
N ARG A 172 -9.26 15.12 -1.33
CA ARG A 172 -9.68 16.30 -2.14
C ARG A 172 -8.71 17.47 -2.12
N THR A 173 -7.74 17.47 -1.20
CA THR A 173 -6.87 18.63 -0.97
C THR A 173 -5.62 18.61 -1.84
N PHE A 174 -5.09 17.42 -2.16
CA PHE A 174 -3.80 17.26 -2.82
C PHE A 174 -3.92 16.33 -4.04
N ALA A 175 -3.32 16.73 -5.15
CA ALA A 175 -3.45 16.00 -6.42
C ALA A 175 -2.72 14.65 -6.41
N GLY A 176 -3.27 13.66 -7.11
CA GLY A 176 -2.58 12.38 -7.34
C GLY A 176 -2.79 11.31 -6.27
N THR A 177 -3.47 11.62 -5.16
CA THR A 177 -3.86 10.62 -4.17
C THR A 177 -4.98 9.72 -4.71
N PHE A 178 -4.71 8.43 -4.84
CA PHE A 178 -5.73 7.45 -5.19
C PHE A 178 -6.61 7.13 -3.98
N ASN A 179 -7.84 6.65 -4.21
CA ASN A 179 -8.67 6.19 -3.10
C ASN A 179 -9.64 5.12 -3.58
N LEU A 180 -9.56 3.94 -2.96
CA LEU A 180 -10.58 2.92 -3.09
C LEU A 180 -11.73 3.23 -2.13
N ASP A 181 -12.97 2.93 -2.53
CA ASP A 181 -14.05 2.94 -1.54
C ASP A 181 -13.74 1.90 -0.45
N GLY A 182 -13.95 2.27 0.82
CA GLY A 182 -13.59 1.42 1.95
C GLY A 182 -14.23 0.03 1.87
N ARG A 183 -15.48 -0.08 1.40
CA ARG A 183 -16.14 -1.38 1.22
C ARG A 183 -15.57 -2.12 0.02
N THR A 184 -15.27 -1.44 -1.08
CA THR A 184 -14.57 -2.05 -2.22
C THR A 184 -13.23 -2.65 -1.77
N TYR A 185 -12.46 -1.92 -0.95
CA TYR A 185 -11.17 -2.38 -0.42
C TYR A 185 -11.32 -3.62 0.48
N GLU A 186 -12.23 -3.58 1.45
CA GLU A 186 -12.52 -4.71 2.33
C GLU A 186 -12.99 -5.95 1.55
N ASP A 187 -13.96 -5.78 0.65
CA ASP A 187 -14.51 -6.85 -0.19
C ASP A 187 -13.41 -7.46 -1.07
N PHE A 188 -12.54 -6.63 -1.66
CA PHE A 188 -11.43 -7.07 -2.49
C PHE A 188 -10.44 -7.94 -1.71
N LEU A 189 -10.00 -7.48 -0.54
CA LEU A 189 -9.06 -8.25 0.29
C LEU A 189 -9.67 -9.55 0.79
N LEU A 190 -10.95 -9.56 1.18
CA LEU A 190 -11.66 -10.78 1.57
C LEU A 190 -11.78 -11.78 0.41
N ALA A 191 -12.01 -11.30 -0.81
CA ALA A 191 -12.05 -12.14 -2.00
C ALA A 191 -10.66 -12.73 -2.30
N VAL A 192 -9.60 -11.93 -2.22
CA VAL A 192 -8.21 -12.38 -2.38
C VAL A 192 -7.86 -13.45 -1.34
N ILE A 193 -8.20 -13.25 -0.07
CA ILE A 193 -8.00 -14.26 1.00
C ILE A 193 -8.74 -15.55 0.66
N GLY A 194 -10.03 -15.47 0.27
CA GLY A 194 -10.81 -16.65 -0.11
C GLY A 194 -10.18 -17.45 -1.24
N GLU A 195 -9.66 -16.75 -2.25
CA GLU A 195 -8.95 -17.34 -3.38
C GLU A 195 -7.62 -18.01 -2.99
N LEU A 196 -6.89 -17.43 -2.04
CA LEU A 196 -5.68 -18.05 -1.50
C LEU A 196 -6.00 -19.31 -0.67
N ILE A 197 -7.12 -19.30 0.06
CA ILE A 197 -7.60 -20.46 0.82
C ILE A 197 -7.94 -21.63 -0.09
N VAL A 198 -8.61 -21.37 -1.22
CA VAL A 198 -8.91 -22.41 -2.22
C VAL A 198 -7.62 -23.06 -2.74
N ARG A 199 -6.51 -22.32 -2.79
CA ARG A 199 -5.18 -22.81 -3.20
C ARG A 199 -4.42 -23.54 -2.09
N GLY A 200 -4.90 -23.50 -0.85
CA GLY A 200 -4.35 -24.25 0.28
C GLY A 200 -3.64 -23.41 1.35
N ALA A 201 -3.58 -22.08 1.17
CA ALA A 201 -3.05 -21.19 2.20
C ALA A 201 -4.06 -20.99 3.35
N ASP A 202 -3.57 -20.79 4.56
CA ASP A 202 -4.44 -20.58 5.73
C ASP A 202 -3.86 -19.65 6.81
N ARG A 203 -2.74 -19.00 6.49
CA ARG A 203 -2.08 -18.02 7.36
C ARG A 203 -1.81 -16.77 6.54
N PHE A 204 -2.42 -15.65 6.95
CA PHE A 204 -2.36 -14.39 6.22
C PHE A 204 -1.85 -13.28 7.11
N TYR A 205 -0.90 -12.50 6.59
CA TYR A 205 -0.47 -11.26 7.22
C TYR A 205 -0.77 -10.09 6.27
N LEU A 206 -1.80 -9.31 6.62
CA LEU A 206 -2.09 -8.02 6.00
C LEU A 206 -1.02 -7.03 6.47
N LEU A 207 0.01 -6.84 5.66
CA LEU A 207 1.19 -6.06 6.03
C LEU A 207 0.94 -4.60 5.65
N ASN A 208 0.55 -3.80 6.63
CA ASN A 208 0.10 -2.43 6.41
C ASN A 208 1.26 -1.43 6.23
N GLY A 209 1.27 -0.74 5.09
CA GLY A 209 2.20 0.33 4.74
C GLY A 209 1.64 1.74 4.87
N HIS A 210 0.32 1.90 5.04
CA HIS A 210 -0.36 3.20 4.99
C HIS A 210 -1.33 3.36 6.17
N GLY A 211 -1.28 4.51 6.85
CA GLY A 211 -2.11 4.78 8.04
C GLY A 211 -3.61 4.61 7.79
N GLY A 212 -4.13 5.20 6.71
CA GLY A 212 -5.56 5.20 6.36
C GLY A 212 -6.14 3.81 6.08
N ASN A 213 -5.32 2.82 5.73
CA ASN A 213 -5.76 1.44 5.55
C ASN A 213 -6.13 0.78 6.89
N HIS A 214 -5.57 1.23 8.03
CA HIS A 214 -5.54 0.43 9.25
C HIS A 214 -6.92 -0.01 9.75
N SER A 215 -7.87 0.92 9.86
CA SER A 215 -9.22 0.63 10.36
C SER A 215 -9.94 -0.41 9.48
N PHE A 216 -9.77 -0.34 8.16
CA PHE A 216 -10.31 -1.30 7.20
C PHE A 216 -9.62 -2.66 7.32
N LEU A 217 -8.30 -2.71 7.54
CA LEU A 217 -7.58 -3.98 7.73
C LEU A 217 -7.99 -4.69 9.02
N VAL A 218 -8.32 -3.95 10.08
CA VAL A 218 -8.91 -4.52 11.30
C VAL A 218 -10.27 -5.16 11.00
N ASN A 219 -11.11 -4.53 10.17
CA ASN A 219 -12.37 -5.11 9.73
C ASN A 219 -12.15 -6.37 8.88
N VAL A 220 -11.24 -6.32 7.89
CA VAL A 220 -10.89 -7.48 7.06
C VAL A 220 -10.43 -8.65 7.92
N ALA A 221 -9.55 -8.42 8.91
CA ALA A 221 -9.07 -9.49 9.80
C ALA A 221 -10.23 -10.14 10.59
N LYS A 222 -11.20 -9.34 11.06
CA LYS A 222 -12.39 -9.84 11.77
C LYS A 222 -13.32 -10.62 10.83
N PHE A 223 -13.68 -10.04 9.70
CA PHE A 223 -14.58 -10.67 8.72
C PHE A 223 -13.96 -11.93 8.10
N ALA A 224 -12.64 -11.95 7.87
CA ALA A 224 -11.94 -13.15 7.42
C ALA A 224 -12.00 -14.25 8.47
N GLY A 225 -11.83 -13.91 9.76
CA GLY A 225 -11.95 -14.89 10.86
C GLY A 225 -13.34 -15.52 10.98
N GLU A 226 -14.39 -14.76 10.69
CA GLU A 226 -15.77 -15.27 10.66
C GLU A 226 -16.05 -16.10 9.39
N ARG A 227 -15.66 -15.59 8.22
CA ARG A 227 -15.94 -16.23 6.93
C ARG A 227 -15.09 -17.47 6.68
N PHE A 228 -13.89 -17.52 7.23
CA PHE A 228 -12.90 -18.56 7.00
C PHE A 228 -12.31 -19.09 8.32
N PRO A 229 -13.11 -19.79 9.14
CA PRO A 229 -12.71 -20.21 10.49
C PRO A 229 -11.53 -21.21 10.53
N GLN A 230 -11.20 -21.81 9.38
CA GLN A 230 -10.04 -22.68 9.21
C GLN A 230 -8.72 -21.90 9.10
N ALA A 231 -8.77 -20.62 8.72
CA ALA A 231 -7.60 -19.77 8.51
C ALA A 231 -7.32 -18.83 9.68
N PHE A 232 -6.13 -18.24 9.68
CA PHE A 232 -5.71 -17.20 10.62
C PHE A 232 -5.25 -15.97 9.84
N THR A 233 -5.96 -14.86 10.01
CA THR A 233 -5.64 -13.57 9.37
C THR A 233 -5.27 -12.56 10.44
N ALA A 234 -4.14 -11.90 10.27
CA ALA A 234 -3.65 -10.87 11.18
C ALA A 234 -3.22 -9.61 10.42
N THR A 235 -3.22 -8.49 11.15
CA THR A 235 -2.65 -7.21 10.72
C THR A 235 -1.93 -6.56 11.91
N SER A 236 -1.11 -5.55 11.65
CA SER A 236 -0.54 -4.65 12.65
C SER A 236 -0.86 -3.21 12.27
N TRP A 237 -0.73 -2.25 13.21
CA TRP A 237 -1.02 -0.83 12.91
C TRP A 237 -0.26 -0.32 11.69
N LEU A 238 1.07 -0.30 11.76
CA LEU A 238 1.96 0.07 10.65
C LEU A 238 3.23 -0.80 10.68
N HIS A 239 4.14 -0.57 9.75
CA HIS A 239 5.36 -1.37 9.60
C HIS A 239 6.35 -1.24 10.77
N THR A 240 6.29 -0.19 11.58
CA THR A 240 7.17 0.03 12.77
C THR A 240 6.42 0.06 14.11
N ALA A 241 5.13 -0.28 14.13
CA ALA A 241 4.27 -0.07 15.29
C ALA A 241 4.36 -1.14 16.40
N GLY A 242 5.19 -2.17 16.28
CA GLY A 242 5.40 -3.14 17.36
C GLY A 242 6.53 -2.74 18.31
N ALA A 243 6.89 -3.65 19.21
CA ALA A 243 7.84 -3.38 20.28
C ALA A 243 9.27 -3.09 19.79
N ILE A 244 9.74 -3.76 18.74
CA ILE A 244 11.10 -3.59 18.21
C ILE A 244 11.14 -2.29 17.40
N GLY A 245 10.16 -2.08 16.52
CA GLY A 245 10.05 -0.86 15.70
C GLY A 245 9.92 0.39 16.57
N SER A 246 8.99 0.38 17.51
CA SER A 246 8.74 1.53 18.41
C SER A 246 9.96 1.85 19.29
N ALA A 247 10.66 0.83 19.80
CA ALA A 247 11.89 1.06 20.58
C ALA A 247 13.02 1.64 19.72
N ALA A 248 13.16 1.20 18.46
CA ALA A 248 14.13 1.77 17.53
C ALA A 248 13.80 3.23 17.16
N LEU A 249 12.51 3.54 16.95
CA LEU A 249 12.05 4.91 16.71
C LEU A 249 12.36 5.81 17.92
N GLN A 250 11.96 5.41 19.13
CA GLN A 250 12.20 6.19 20.34
C GLN A 250 13.69 6.46 20.59
N ARG A 251 14.57 5.51 20.26
CA ARG A 251 16.01 5.65 20.47
C ARG A 251 16.69 6.56 19.44
N LEU A 252 16.23 6.54 18.19
CA LEU A 252 16.94 7.18 17.07
C LEU A 252 16.25 8.44 16.52
N ARG A 253 14.97 8.66 16.88
CA ARG A 253 14.22 9.83 16.42
C ARG A 253 14.95 11.12 16.80
N ARG A 254 14.88 12.08 15.91
CA ARG A 254 15.42 13.43 16.10
C ARG A 254 14.31 14.45 16.32
N SER A 255 13.12 14.20 15.77
CA SER A 255 11.93 15.02 15.96
C SER A 255 11.32 14.84 17.34
N SER A 256 10.62 15.86 17.82
CA SER A 256 9.62 15.69 18.88
C SER A 256 8.41 14.89 18.36
N ARG A 257 7.54 14.46 19.29
CA ARG A 257 6.22 13.90 18.97
C ARG A 257 5.49 14.83 18.00
N GLY A 258 4.90 14.28 16.95
CA GLY A 258 4.33 15.04 15.83
C GLY A 258 5.21 15.06 14.60
N GLY A 259 6.51 14.81 14.73
CA GLY A 259 7.42 14.87 13.59
C GLY A 259 7.45 13.63 12.70
N MET A 260 6.71 12.56 13.01
CA MET A 260 6.71 11.30 12.26
C MET A 260 5.34 10.90 11.68
N GLY A 261 4.37 11.83 11.63
CA GLY A 261 3.00 11.56 11.18
C GLY A 261 2.86 11.09 9.74
N HIS A 262 3.10 12.03 8.82
CA HIS A 262 2.95 11.86 7.37
C HIS A 262 3.95 12.76 6.65
N ALA A 263 4.65 12.24 5.65
CA ALA A 263 5.83 12.86 5.04
C ALA A 263 6.89 13.32 6.06
N GLY A 264 6.87 12.72 7.27
CA GLY A 264 7.69 13.13 8.40
C GLY A 264 9.08 12.52 8.41
N GLU A 265 9.75 12.57 9.56
CA GLU A 265 11.12 12.06 9.73
C GLU A 265 11.24 10.59 9.33
N LEU A 266 10.24 9.76 9.71
CA LEU A 266 10.26 8.31 9.50
C LEU A 266 10.26 7.94 8.01
N GLU A 267 9.24 8.36 7.27
CA GLU A 267 9.08 8.03 5.85
C GLU A 267 10.21 8.64 5.02
N THR A 268 10.58 9.89 5.32
CA THR A 268 11.69 10.56 4.63
C THR A 268 13.00 9.81 4.85
N ALA A 269 13.28 9.33 6.08
CA ALA A 269 14.50 8.57 6.36
C ALA A 269 14.52 7.22 5.62
N LEU A 270 13.39 6.49 5.64
CA LEU A 270 13.25 5.23 4.92
C LEU A 270 13.45 5.43 3.41
N MET A 271 12.86 6.48 2.84
CA MET A 271 13.00 6.82 1.42
C MET A 271 14.41 7.29 1.06
N LEU A 272 15.09 8.06 1.91
CA LEU A 272 16.51 8.41 1.73
C LEU A 272 17.42 7.17 1.71
N HIS A 273 17.06 6.12 2.44
CA HIS A 273 17.80 4.86 2.43
C HIS A 273 17.47 4.01 1.20
N LEU A 274 16.19 3.81 0.90
CA LEU A 274 15.71 2.89 -0.14
C LEU A 274 15.84 3.47 -1.56
N HIS A 275 15.43 4.73 -1.72
CA HIS A 275 15.30 5.40 -3.02
C HIS A 275 15.73 6.87 -2.93
N PRO A 276 17.00 7.18 -2.59
CA PRO A 276 17.47 8.56 -2.40
C PRO A 276 17.25 9.47 -3.62
N GLY A 277 17.25 8.90 -4.84
CA GLY A 277 17.02 9.65 -6.07
C GLY A 277 15.58 10.16 -6.26
N LEU A 278 14.62 9.66 -5.47
CA LEU A 278 13.23 10.13 -5.48
C LEU A 278 12.94 11.15 -4.38
N VAL A 279 13.91 11.46 -3.50
CA VAL A 279 13.71 12.38 -2.38
C VAL A 279 14.26 13.76 -2.72
N HIS A 280 13.39 14.77 -2.70
CA HIS A 280 13.74 16.17 -2.96
C HIS A 280 13.94 16.93 -1.65
N MET A 281 15.04 16.66 -0.94
CA MET A 281 15.31 17.26 0.39
C MET A 281 15.28 18.79 0.39
N GLU A 282 15.59 19.43 -0.74
CA GLU A 282 15.52 20.88 -0.92
C GLU A 282 14.09 21.45 -0.89
N ARG A 283 13.07 20.59 -1.04
CA ARG A 283 11.65 20.95 -1.06
C ARG A 283 10.94 20.65 0.25
N VAL A 284 11.63 20.05 1.22
CA VAL A 284 11.04 19.65 2.49
C VAL A 284 10.49 20.86 3.23
N VAL A 285 9.27 20.71 3.75
CA VAL A 285 8.65 21.67 4.65
C VAL A 285 8.19 20.90 5.89
N ASP A 286 8.72 21.30 7.04
CA ASP A 286 8.28 20.74 8.31
C ASP A 286 7.02 21.47 8.76
N GLU A 287 5.95 20.71 8.94
CA GLU A 287 4.72 21.16 9.58
C GLU A 287 4.54 20.24 10.78
N THR A 288 4.59 20.77 12.00
CA THR A 288 4.46 19.99 13.25
C THR A 288 3.53 20.62 14.28
N ASP A 289 2.94 21.78 13.95
CA ASP A 289 2.07 22.58 14.82
C ASP A 289 0.59 22.30 14.54
N PHE A 290 0.24 21.02 14.43
CA PHE A 290 -1.15 20.59 14.20
C PHE A 290 -1.96 20.72 15.48
N ILE A 291 -3.28 20.78 15.33
CA ILE A 291 -4.20 20.79 16.47
C ILE A 291 -4.14 19.43 17.17
N ALA A 292 -3.42 19.37 18.29
CA ALA A 292 -3.22 18.17 19.09
C ALA A 292 -3.47 18.42 20.59
N SER A 293 -3.70 17.34 21.32
CA SER A 293 -3.85 17.31 22.77
C SER A 293 -3.17 16.07 23.36
N GLU A 294 -3.22 15.91 24.67
CA GLU A 294 -2.79 14.67 25.33
C GLU A 294 -3.63 13.45 24.87
N HIS A 295 -4.93 13.66 24.60
CA HIS A 295 -5.89 12.62 24.27
C HIS A 295 -6.05 12.38 22.76
N PHE A 296 -5.42 13.19 21.92
CA PHE A 296 -5.48 13.08 20.46
C PHE A 296 -4.24 13.74 19.84
N TYR A 297 -3.41 12.94 19.18
CA TYR A 297 -2.25 13.42 18.43
C TYR A 297 -1.89 12.47 17.29
N MET A 298 -1.18 13.00 16.30
CA MET A 298 -0.58 12.22 15.22
C MET A 298 0.94 12.17 15.40
N ASP A 299 1.53 10.99 15.24
CA ASP A 299 2.96 10.74 15.09
C ASP A 299 3.06 9.51 14.16
N TRP A 300 4.09 8.65 14.22
CA TRP A 300 4.12 7.43 13.37
C TRP A 300 2.93 6.46 13.58
N ILE A 301 2.16 6.69 14.65
CA ILE A 301 0.84 6.14 14.89
C ILE A 301 -0.11 7.28 15.28
N GLU A 302 -1.39 7.11 14.98
CA GLU A 302 -2.44 7.90 15.62
C GLU A 302 -2.51 7.48 17.10
N GLY A 303 -2.42 8.43 18.00
CA GLY A 303 -2.28 8.17 19.42
C GLY A 303 -3.20 9.03 20.29
N GLY A 304 -3.34 8.60 21.55
CA GLY A 304 -4.27 9.18 22.50
C GLY A 304 -5.44 8.25 22.81
N GLU A 305 -6.47 8.80 23.46
CA GLU A 305 -7.67 8.06 23.86
C GLU A 305 -8.82 8.26 22.86
N LEU A 306 -8.75 9.33 22.06
CA LEU A 306 -9.74 9.68 21.05
C LEU A 306 -9.22 9.34 19.66
N ILE A 307 -10.12 8.80 18.84
CA ILE A 307 -9.89 8.59 17.42
C ILE A 307 -10.64 9.70 16.69
N ALA A 308 -9.92 10.52 15.94
CA ALA A 308 -10.49 11.60 15.16
C ALA A 308 -9.75 11.74 13.84
N ASN A 309 -10.45 12.30 12.85
CA ASN A 309 -9.91 12.49 11.52
C ASN A 309 -10.38 13.82 10.94
N PRO A 310 -9.80 14.95 11.39
CA PRO A 310 -10.19 16.27 10.92
C PRO A 310 -9.76 16.50 9.45
N PRO A 311 -10.35 17.50 8.77
CA PRO A 311 -9.86 17.93 7.46
C PRO A 311 -8.40 18.36 7.53
N TRP A 312 -7.53 17.81 6.68
CA TRP A 312 -6.10 18.14 6.68
C TRP A 312 -5.80 19.60 6.33
N THR A 313 -6.73 20.28 5.66
CA THR A 313 -6.63 21.73 5.40
C THR A 313 -6.60 22.58 6.66
N ASP A 314 -7.02 22.03 7.80
CA ASP A 314 -7.03 22.74 9.07
C ASP A 314 -5.63 22.77 9.71
N ASP A 315 -4.75 21.81 9.38
CA ASP A 315 -3.45 21.63 10.02
C ASP A 315 -2.23 21.75 9.08
N THR A 316 -2.40 21.53 7.77
CA THR A 316 -1.29 21.51 6.80
C THR A 316 -1.62 22.23 5.49
N GLN A 317 -0.65 22.98 4.98
CA GLN A 317 -0.69 23.59 3.66
C GLN A 317 0.02 22.74 2.60
N THR A 318 1.04 21.98 3.01
CA THR A 318 1.88 21.21 2.07
C THR A 318 1.44 19.76 1.93
N GLY A 319 0.55 19.29 2.79
CA GLY A 319 0.19 17.89 2.96
C GLY A 319 1.13 17.14 3.90
N SER A 320 2.18 17.78 4.44
CA SER A 320 3.06 17.21 5.45
C SER A 320 2.40 17.24 6.83
N TYR A 321 2.42 16.10 7.52
CA TYR A 321 2.26 16.01 8.98
C TYR A 321 3.56 15.50 9.61
N GLY A 322 4.65 16.25 9.50
CA GLY A 322 5.86 15.91 10.25
C GLY A 322 7.08 16.75 9.95
N ALA A 323 8.21 16.25 10.44
CA ALA A 323 9.52 16.91 10.36
C ALA A 323 10.47 16.13 9.44
N GLY A 324 10.18 16.11 8.14
CA GLY A 324 11.01 15.44 7.14
C GLY A 324 12.45 15.96 7.10
N SER A 325 12.70 17.21 7.52
CA SER A 325 14.03 17.85 7.40
C SER A 325 15.08 17.21 8.30
N LEU A 326 14.62 16.51 9.36
CA LEU A 326 15.48 15.84 10.33
C LEU A 326 15.93 14.44 9.89
N ALA A 327 15.33 13.92 8.81
CA ALA A 327 15.56 12.57 8.34
C ALA A 327 17.00 12.33 7.87
N THR A 328 17.47 11.10 8.04
CA THR A 328 18.76 10.64 7.50
C THR A 328 18.66 9.23 6.97
N ALA A 329 19.41 8.91 5.92
CA ALA A 329 19.49 7.56 5.37
C ALA A 329 20.00 6.53 6.41
N GLU A 330 20.85 6.94 7.35
CA GLU A 330 21.32 6.08 8.44
C GLU A 330 20.18 5.67 9.38
N ASN A 331 19.35 6.62 9.83
CA ASN A 331 18.14 6.31 10.60
C ASN A 331 17.19 5.43 9.77
N GLY A 332 17.05 5.70 8.47
CA GLY A 332 16.26 4.89 7.55
C GLY A 332 16.69 3.42 7.52
N ALA A 333 18.00 3.16 7.39
CA ALA A 333 18.56 1.81 7.41
C ALA A 333 18.24 1.09 8.74
N HIS A 334 18.42 1.77 9.88
CA HIS A 334 18.14 1.19 11.18
C HIS A 334 16.66 0.90 11.43
N TRP A 335 15.76 1.78 10.96
CA TRP A 335 14.32 1.56 11.11
C TRP A 335 13.79 0.49 10.17
N LEU A 336 14.36 0.38 8.96
CA LEU A 336 14.07 -0.73 8.04
C LEU A 336 14.47 -2.07 8.67
N GLU A 337 15.69 -2.18 9.19
CA GLU A 337 16.17 -3.40 9.88
C GLU A 337 15.26 -3.76 11.06
N ALA A 338 14.88 -2.76 11.87
CA ALA A 338 13.97 -2.96 13.01
C ALA A 338 12.60 -3.46 12.56
N ALA A 339 12.02 -2.85 11.51
CA ALA A 339 10.74 -3.26 10.95
C ALA A 339 10.80 -4.69 10.42
N VAL A 340 11.80 -5.04 9.60
CA VAL A 340 11.97 -6.39 9.05
C VAL A 340 12.13 -7.42 10.17
N LYS A 341 12.96 -7.15 11.18
CA LYS A 341 13.13 -8.02 12.34
C LYS A 341 11.82 -8.26 13.07
N GLU A 342 11.02 -7.21 13.26
CA GLU A 342 9.70 -7.29 13.87
C GLU A 342 8.71 -8.11 13.05
N LYS A 343 8.64 -7.88 11.74
CA LYS A 343 7.71 -8.61 10.87
C LYS A 343 8.06 -10.10 10.79
N ARG A 344 9.34 -10.47 10.85
CA ARG A 344 9.77 -11.86 11.02
C ARG A 344 9.31 -12.48 12.35
N MET A 345 9.28 -11.70 13.43
CA MET A 345 8.68 -12.15 14.69
C MET A 345 7.16 -12.38 14.55
N HIS A 346 6.45 -11.49 13.86
CA HIS A 346 5.03 -11.66 13.59
C HIS A 346 4.73 -12.89 12.73
N VAL A 347 5.52 -13.17 11.69
CA VAL A 347 5.41 -14.41 10.90
C VAL A 347 5.50 -15.65 11.79
N ARG A 348 6.47 -15.70 12.70
CA ARG A 348 6.61 -16.81 13.68
C ARG A 348 5.39 -16.90 14.60
N ALA A 349 4.92 -15.78 15.11
CA ALA A 349 3.74 -15.74 15.98
C ALA A 349 2.47 -16.20 15.24
N ILE A 350 2.29 -15.82 13.97
CA ILE A 350 1.16 -16.26 13.14
C ILE A 350 1.19 -17.78 12.95
N HIS A 351 2.35 -18.36 12.63
CA HIS A 351 2.54 -19.82 12.57
C HIS A 351 2.11 -20.51 13.86
N GLU A 352 2.71 -20.10 14.97
CA GLU A 352 2.42 -20.65 16.29
C GLU A 352 0.92 -20.56 16.63
N GLN A 353 0.30 -19.41 16.36
CA GLN A 353 -1.11 -19.17 16.66
C GLN A 353 -2.03 -20.08 15.85
N GLN A 354 -1.74 -20.30 14.57
CA GLN A 354 -2.55 -21.16 13.73
C GLN A 354 -2.33 -22.65 14.03
N ASP A 355 -1.11 -23.07 14.32
CA ASP A 355 -0.82 -24.46 14.70
C ASP A 355 -1.51 -24.85 16.01
N ARG A 356 -1.45 -23.96 17.03
CA ARG A 356 -2.19 -24.15 18.29
C ARG A 356 -3.69 -24.28 18.06
N ARG A 357 -4.27 -23.46 17.16
CA ARG A 357 -5.69 -23.55 16.79
C ARG A 357 -6.03 -24.85 16.08
N ARG A 358 -5.19 -25.31 15.16
CA ARG A 358 -5.34 -26.60 14.46
C ARG A 358 -5.34 -27.76 15.45
N LEU A 359 -4.35 -27.82 16.34
CA LEU A 359 -4.27 -28.85 17.39
C LEU A 359 -5.50 -28.85 18.29
N ARG A 360 -5.95 -27.67 18.72
CA ARG A 360 -7.16 -27.54 19.54
C ARG A 360 -8.42 -28.04 18.83
N ARG A 361 -8.58 -27.77 17.53
CA ARG A 361 -9.69 -28.26 16.71
C ARG A 361 -9.62 -29.78 16.47
N ALA A 362 -8.42 -30.34 16.39
CA ALA A 362 -8.22 -31.78 16.21
C ALA A 362 -8.56 -32.57 17.48
N GLY A 363 -8.18 -32.06 18.66
CA GLY A 363 -8.50 -32.69 19.95
C GLY A 363 -9.94 -32.51 20.45
N GLN A 364 -10.79 -31.80 19.70
CA GLN A 364 -12.23 -31.64 19.96
C GLN A 364 -13.11 -32.58 19.13
N ARG A 365 -12.52 -33.31 18.17
CA ARG A 365 -13.17 -34.38 17.41
C ARG A 365 -12.82 -35.72 18.04
#